data_AF-A0AAV9RBT8-F1
#
_entry.id   AF-A0AAV9RBT8-F1
#
_cell.length_a   1.000
_cell.length_b   1.000
_cell.length_c   1.000
_cell.angle_alpha   90.00
_cell.angle_beta   90.00
_cell.angle_gamma   90.00
#
_symmetry.space_group_name_H-M   'P 1'
#
loop_
_entity.id
_entity.type
_entity.pdbx_description
1 polymer ?
#
loop_
_entity_poly.entity_id
_entity_poly.type
_entity_poly.pdbx_seq_one_letter_code
_entity_poly.pdbx_strand_id
1 'polypeptide(L)'
;YKVSASPLSKQLPSLVLFQGGKEVMRRPQVDKKGRAVSWSFTEENIIRDFNLNELYQKSKKFSRNKAEKLSPSQFPPVPEEEEPEQSGADIQGTDSESKKDK
;
A
#
# COMPACT_ATOMS: atom_id res chain seq x y z
N TYR A 1 -1.30 10.59 -14.79
CA TYR A 1 -2.34 9.64 -14.33
C TYR A 1 -3.75 10.22 -14.17
N LYS A 2 -4.06 11.45 -14.65
CA LYS A 2 -5.43 12.05 -14.66
C LYS A 2 -6.20 11.89 -13.33
N VAL A 3 -5.51 12.04 -12.20
CA VAL A 3 -6.12 12.06 -10.86
C VAL A 3 -6.44 13.51 -10.53
N SER A 4 -7.69 13.79 -10.19
CA SER A 4 -8.12 15.10 -9.72
C SER A 4 -7.74 15.29 -8.26
N ALA A 5 -7.04 16.38 -7.96
CA ALA A 5 -6.76 16.81 -6.59
C ALA A 5 -7.83 17.76 -6.04
N SER A 6 -8.93 18.00 -6.78
CA SER A 6 -10.03 18.82 -6.30
C SER A 6 -10.67 18.20 -5.05
N PRO A 7 -10.98 19.00 -4.01
CA PRO A 7 -11.64 18.52 -2.79
C PRO A 7 -12.95 17.78 -3.05
N LEU A 8 -13.68 18.14 -4.11
CA LEU A 8 -14.97 17.55 -4.44
C LEU A 8 -14.85 16.18 -5.14
N SER A 9 -13.70 15.88 -5.74
CA SER A 9 -13.55 14.72 -6.62
C SER A 9 -13.46 13.37 -5.88
N LYS A 10 -13.10 13.38 -4.59
CA LYS A 10 -12.89 12.18 -3.75
C LYS A 10 -11.94 11.15 -4.37
N GLN A 11 -11.05 11.56 -5.28
CA GLN A 11 -10.07 10.68 -5.90
C GLN A 11 -8.81 10.52 -5.05
N LEU A 12 -8.68 11.26 -3.95
CA LEU A 12 -7.55 11.16 -3.04
C LEU A 12 -7.95 10.44 -1.74
N PRO A 13 -7.08 9.54 -1.22
CA PRO A 13 -5.85 9.05 -1.84
C PRO A 13 -6.13 8.21 -3.10
N SER A 14 -5.11 8.04 -3.95
CA SER A 14 -5.17 7.23 -5.18
C SER A 14 -4.02 6.25 -5.23
N LEU A 15 -4.30 4.99 -5.56
CA LEU A 15 -3.30 3.94 -5.77
C LEU A 15 -3.43 3.39 -7.19
N VAL A 16 -2.31 3.24 -7.90
CA VAL A 16 -2.28 2.82 -9.30
C VAL A 16 -1.17 1.79 -9.52
N LEU A 17 -1.50 0.64 -10.10
CA LEU A 17 -0.56 -0.43 -10.42
C LEU A 17 -0.08 -0.29 -11.87
N PHE A 18 1.23 -0.29 -12.04
CA PHE A 18 1.87 -0.35 -13.35
C PHE A 18 2.62 -1.67 -13.53
N GLN A 19 2.44 -2.29 -14.69
CA GLN A 19 3.24 -3.44 -15.11
C GLN A 19 3.70 -3.22 -16.55
N GLY A 20 5.02 -3.32 -16.77
CA GLY A 20 5.61 -3.05 -18.08
C GLY A 20 5.31 -1.64 -18.64
N GLY A 21 5.20 -0.64 -17.76
CA GLY A 21 4.87 0.74 -18.14
C GLY A 21 3.40 1.00 -18.47
N LYS A 22 2.51 0.01 -18.34
CA LYS A 22 1.07 0.15 -18.57
C LYS A 22 0.29 0.15 -17.26
N GLU A 23 -0.72 1.01 -17.16
CA GLU A 23 -1.67 1.02 -16.04
C GLU A 23 -2.51 -0.25 -16.08
N VAL A 24 -2.40 -1.09 -15.04
CA VAL A 24 -3.17 -2.34 -14.91
C VAL A 24 -4.45 -2.11 -14.13
N MET A 25 -4.36 -1.37 -13.03
CA MET A 25 -5.50 -1.10 -12.16
C MET A 25 -5.29 0.13 -11.30
N ARG A 26 -6.39 0.66 -10.77
CA ARG A 26 -6.39 1.78 -9.83
C ARG A 26 -7.51 1.72 -8.79
N ARG A 27 -7.31 2.40 -7.66
CA ARG A 27 -8.32 2.67 -6.63
C ARG A 27 -8.19 4.14 -6.15
N PRO A 28 -9.31 4.85 -5.89
CA PRO A 28 -10.69 4.47 -6.21
C PRO A 28 -10.93 4.39 -7.73
N GLN A 29 -11.94 3.61 -8.13
CA GLN A 29 -12.38 3.56 -9.52
C GLN A 29 -13.12 4.84 -9.88
N VAL A 30 -13.04 5.28 -11.13
CA VAL A 30 -13.74 6.49 -11.59
C VAL A 30 -14.84 6.07 -12.55
N ASP A 31 -16.09 6.43 -12.24
CA ASP A 31 -17.22 6.14 -13.11
C ASP A 31 -17.17 6.98 -14.40
N LYS A 32 -18.05 6.67 -15.38
CA LYS A 32 -18.14 7.45 -16.63
C LYS A 32 -18.48 8.93 -16.42
N LYS A 33 -18.98 9.30 -15.23
CA LYS A 33 -19.34 10.66 -14.84
C LYS A 33 -18.22 11.37 -14.06
N GLY A 34 -17.05 10.75 -13.94
CA GLY A 34 -15.89 11.33 -13.24
C GLY A 34 -15.94 11.21 -11.71
N ARG A 35 -16.89 10.48 -11.14
CA ARG A 35 -17.04 10.31 -9.70
C ARG A 35 -16.22 9.12 -9.21
N ALA A 36 -15.49 9.32 -8.10
CA ALA A 36 -14.79 8.25 -7.42
C ALA A 36 -15.78 7.29 -6.76
N VAL A 37 -15.64 6.00 -7.05
CA VAL A 37 -16.34 4.91 -6.35
C VAL A 37 -15.68 4.73 -5.00
N SER A 38 -16.49 4.80 -3.93
CA SER A 38 -16.00 4.63 -2.56
C SER A 38 -15.29 3.29 -2.40
N TRP A 39 -14.13 3.33 -1.76
CA TRP A 39 -13.29 2.17 -1.49
C TRP A 39 -12.45 2.45 -0.24
N SER A 40 -12.31 1.44 0.64
CA SER A 40 -11.60 1.60 1.89
C SER A 40 -10.12 1.28 1.73
N PHE A 41 -9.27 2.27 2.00
CA PHE A 41 -7.81 2.15 2.02
C PHE A 41 -7.34 1.47 3.32
N THR A 42 -7.60 0.18 3.43
CA THR A 42 -7.01 -0.67 4.47
C THR A 42 -5.93 -1.55 3.84
N GLU A 43 -4.93 -1.93 4.64
CA GLU A 43 -3.83 -2.77 4.17
C GLU A 43 -4.35 -4.08 3.57
N GLU A 44 -5.33 -4.72 4.20
CA GLU A 44 -5.89 -5.99 3.76
C GLU A 44 -6.59 -5.85 2.40
N ASN A 45 -7.24 -4.71 2.15
CA ASN A 45 -7.86 -4.43 0.86
C ASN A 45 -6.80 -4.14 -0.21
N ILE A 46 -5.73 -3.42 0.14
CA ILE A 46 -4.61 -3.14 -0.78
C ILE A 46 -3.93 -4.45 -1.19
N ILE A 47 -3.54 -5.30 -0.23
CA ILE A 47 -2.86 -6.58 -0.49
C ILE A 47 -3.73 -7.47 -1.37
N ARG A 48 -5.02 -7.61 -1.06
CA ARG A 48 -5.95 -8.46 -1.82
C ARG A 48 -6.24 -7.92 -3.21
N ASP A 49 -6.67 -6.67 -3.34
CA ASP A 49 -7.08 -6.11 -4.64
C ASP A 49 -5.90 -5.99 -5.61
N PHE A 50 -4.73 -5.56 -5.11
CA PHE A 50 -3.52 -5.41 -5.93
C PHE A 50 -2.70 -6.69 -6.05
N ASN A 51 -3.14 -7.77 -5.37
CA ASN A 51 -2.51 -9.07 -5.37
C ASN A 51 -1.00 -9.00 -5.06
N LEU A 52 -0.64 -8.24 -4.02
CA LEU A 52 0.76 -7.86 -3.75
C LEU A 52 1.62 -9.06 -3.37
N ASN A 53 1.08 -10.04 -2.62
CA ASN A 53 1.80 -11.24 -2.22
C ASN A 53 2.29 -12.05 -3.43
N GLU A 54 1.43 -12.24 -4.43
CA GLU A 54 1.79 -12.96 -5.65
C GLU A 54 2.76 -12.16 -6.52
N LEU A 55 2.56 -10.84 -6.60
CA LEU A 55 3.44 -9.96 -7.36
C LEU A 55 4.86 -9.97 -6.79
N TYR A 56 4.99 -9.93 -5.46
CA TYR A 56 6.26 -9.99 -4.75
C TYR A 56 6.96 -11.35 -4.93
N GLN A 57 6.23 -12.46 -4.82
CA GLN A 57 6.81 -13.79 -5.05
C GLN A 57 7.32 -13.94 -6.49
N LYS A 58 6.59 -13.40 -7.47
CA LYS A 58 7.02 -13.38 -8.88
C LYS A 58 8.30 -12.55 -9.08
N SER A 59 8.40 -11.38 -8.45
CA SER A 59 9.59 -10.53 -8.57
C SER A 59 10.82 -11.18 -7.93
N LYS A 60 10.67 -11.80 -6.75
CA LYS A 60 11.76 -12.56 -6.09
C LYS A 60 12.33 -13.67 -6.98
N LYS A 61 11.51 -14.36 -7.77
CA LYS A 61 11.96 -15.40 -8.72
C LYS A 61 12.66 -14.78 -9.94
N PHE A 62 12.13 -13.66 -10.44
CA PHE A 62 12.66 -12.99 -11.63
C PHE A 62 14.02 -12.31 -11.39
N SER A 63 14.22 -11.72 -10.21
CA SER A 63 15.49 -11.06 -9.85
C SER A 63 16.65 -12.04 -9.74
N ARG A 64 16.42 -13.29 -9.32
CA ARG A 64 17.46 -14.34 -9.29
C ARG A 64 17.95 -14.73 -10.68
N ASN A 65 17.07 -14.71 -11.67
CA ASN A 65 17.38 -15.10 -13.05
C ASN A 65 18.01 -13.96 -13.88
N LYS A 66 17.96 -12.71 -13.39
CA LYS A 66 18.51 -11.52 -14.07
C LYS A 66 19.81 -10.99 -13.48
N ALA A 67 20.30 -11.56 -12.38
CA ALA A 67 21.57 -11.15 -11.76
C ALA A 67 22.78 -11.29 -12.71
N GLU A 68 22.67 -12.02 -13.82
CA GLU A 68 23.73 -12.11 -14.85
C GLU A 68 23.65 -11.07 -15.98
N LYS A 69 22.51 -10.39 -16.22
CA LYS A 69 22.39 -9.40 -17.31
C LYS A 69 21.45 -8.24 -16.95
N LEU A 70 22.09 -7.09 -16.72
CA LEU A 70 21.60 -5.70 -16.90
C LEU A 70 21.22 -4.89 -15.64
N SER A 71 22.09 -3.91 -15.41
CA SER A 71 21.94 -2.50 -14.99
C SER A 71 21.04 -2.15 -13.78
N PRO A 72 21.59 -1.46 -12.76
CA PRO A 72 20.87 -1.15 -11.53
C PRO A 72 19.71 -0.19 -11.77
N SER A 73 18.50 -0.66 -11.41
CA SER A 73 17.29 0.14 -11.27
C SER A 73 17.52 1.28 -10.27
N GLN A 74 17.13 2.50 -10.65
CA GLN A 74 17.31 3.78 -9.96
C GLN A 74 16.48 3.94 -8.65
N PHE A 75 16.15 2.85 -7.98
CA PHE A 75 15.53 2.91 -6.66
C PHE A 75 16.54 2.41 -5.64
N PRO A 76 16.91 3.23 -4.63
CA PRO A 76 17.78 2.76 -3.57
C PRO A 76 17.11 1.56 -2.89
N PRO A 77 17.88 0.51 -2.52
CA PRO A 77 17.34 -0.57 -1.71
C PRO A 77 16.87 0.04 -0.40
N VAL A 78 15.56 -0.03 -0.14
CA VAL A 78 15.03 0.23 1.20
C VAL A 78 15.61 -0.87 2.09
N PRO A 79 16.32 -0.53 3.18
CA PRO A 79 16.81 -1.53 4.13
C PRO A 79 15.64 -2.42 4.57
N GLU A 80 15.81 -3.75 4.48
CA GLU A 80 14.94 -4.69 5.20
C GLU A 80 15.13 -4.37 6.68
N GLU A 81 14.20 -3.62 7.28
CA GLU A 81 14.11 -3.52 8.73
C GLU A 81 13.65 -4.90 9.23
N GLU A 82 14.55 -5.58 9.95
CA GLU A 82 14.28 -6.81 10.66
C GLU A 82 13.07 -6.58 11.58
N GLU A 83 12.03 -7.41 11.44
CA GLU A 83 10.94 -7.43 12.41
C GLU A 83 11.50 -7.83 13.78
N PRO A 84 11.30 -7.04 14.85
CA PRO A 84 11.55 -7.53 16.18
C PRO A 84 10.37 -8.41 16.59
N GLU A 85 10.60 -9.73 16.59
CA GLU A 85 9.82 -10.64 17.41
C GLU A 85 9.87 -10.15 18.87
N GLN A 86 8.73 -9.80 19.46
CA GLN A 86 8.60 -9.76 20.91
C GLN A 86 7.35 -10.51 21.35
N SER A 87 7.64 -11.75 21.78
CA SER A 87 6.91 -12.57 22.74
C SER A 87 6.38 -11.77 23.93
N GLY A 88 5.15 -12.09 24.34
CA GLY A 88 4.37 -11.30 25.28
C GLY A 88 4.78 -11.36 26.76
N ALA A 89 4.10 -10.50 27.52
CA ALA A 89 3.82 -10.68 28.94
C ALA A 89 2.60 -9.82 29.30
N ASP A 90 1.57 -10.47 29.86
CA ASP A 90 0.40 -9.89 30.52
C ASP A 90 0.74 -8.78 31.53
N ILE A 91 0.00 -7.66 31.47
CA ILE A 91 -0.44 -6.92 32.68
C ILE A 91 -1.88 -6.43 32.46
N GLN A 92 -2.80 -6.99 33.26
CA GLN A 92 -4.20 -6.57 33.44
C GLN A 92 -4.34 -5.31 34.29
N GLY A 93 -5.38 -4.51 34.02
CA GLY A 93 -6.09 -3.61 34.95
C GLY A 93 -5.33 -2.34 35.37
N THR A 94 -5.92 -1.14 35.45
CA THR A 94 -7.21 -0.77 36.02
C THR A 94 -7.47 0.72 35.70
N ASP A 95 -8.76 1.08 35.73
CA ASP A 95 -9.37 2.40 36.00
C ASP A 95 -8.50 3.67 36.09
N SER A 96 -8.92 4.75 35.42
CA SER A 96 -9.85 5.72 36.03
C SER A 96 -10.02 7.00 35.20
N GLU A 97 -11.29 7.34 35.04
CA GLU A 97 -11.84 8.64 34.67
C GLU A 97 -11.30 9.78 35.54
N SER A 98 -10.89 10.91 34.95
CA SER A 98 -11.08 12.23 35.56
C SER A 98 -10.91 13.37 34.55
N LYS A 99 -11.99 14.13 34.41
CA LYS A 99 -12.07 15.49 33.89
C LYS A 99 -11.08 16.41 34.63
N LYS A 100 -10.53 17.39 33.91
CA LYS A 100 -10.66 18.85 34.18
C LYS A 100 -9.35 19.58 33.83
N ASP A 101 -9.43 20.49 32.86
CA ASP A 101 -8.63 21.71 32.90
C ASP A 101 -9.55 22.91 32.63
N LYS A 102 -9.72 23.68 33.71
CA LYS A 102 -9.75 25.14 33.69
C LYS A 102 -8.63 25.58 34.63
#